data_AF-A0A2V1AKQ8-F1
#
_entry.id   AF-A0A2V1AKQ8-F1
#
_cell.length_a   1.000
_cell.length_b   1.000
_cell.length_c   1.000
_cell.angle_alpha   90.00
_cell.angle_beta   90.00
_cell.angle_gamma   90.00
#
_symmetry.space_group_name_H-M   'P 1'
#
loop_
_entity.id
_entity.type
_entity.pdbx_description
1 polymer ?
#
loop_
_entity_poly.entity_id
_entity_poly.type
_entity_poly.pdbx_seq_one_letter_code
_entity_poly.pdbx_strand_id
1 'polypeptide(L)'
;MEAPAEPKQASEAPEAAVQPETPTASAIEPQVAPPPKVEEKPSEPTANTTRSKTKEEGLSASELKQRAANVKVHPRLKPTPFEADNFDVEPIVTQDFQNQGITFAQYDDLPLNKRGFKYKPCRPNRAFSSNLYSTTDYAPHRVRVSYFDRSTGIACSEDMNAVTTQQGWLSARSNVGIREGKWYFEFDILNANNTSGKSHVRVGVARKEAALEAPVGFDGYGYGLRDLNGQKITLSRPKPFMEDEEGFSTGDTIGFLVELPSIEEQRRHNEQFAKDSHTNKKRKKAGQLAADEEEKKLNLHSNIVRDQIPIKYKNALYFEQFEYTPTKQMDHLLNPVTVFGEKAFLETVDKPPTLPTIPNSKITVFKNGKSHGTMFEDIYSFLPLNVDNDAAASDANTKQQQNAAYRNTDDGSLGYYPMILQVPRSQRLPSFV
;
A
#
# COMPACT_ATOMS: atom_id res chain seq x y z
N MET A 1 39.19 16.80 53.05
CA MET A 1 40.64 16.89 53.33
C MET A 1 41.24 15.60 52.78
N GLU A 2 42.17 15.54 51.84
CA GLU A 2 42.92 16.50 51.03
C GLU A 2 43.63 15.63 49.96
N ALA A 3 43.89 16.19 48.78
CA ALA A 3 44.53 15.51 47.63
C ALA A 3 46.02 15.18 47.90
N PRO A 4 46.70 14.44 47.00
CA PRO A 4 47.53 15.13 45.97
C PRO A 4 47.68 14.28 44.67
N ALA A 5 48.37 14.67 43.59
CA ALA A 5 48.60 15.90 42.86
C ALA A 5 49.25 15.44 41.52
N GLU A 6 48.96 16.12 40.42
CA GLU A 6 49.59 15.91 39.10
C GLU A 6 51.08 16.30 39.10
N PRO A 7 51.78 16.03 37.97
CA PRO A 7 52.41 17.17 37.29
C PRO A 7 52.07 17.28 35.80
N LYS A 8 51.91 18.56 35.39
CA LYS A 8 51.75 19.12 34.05
C LYS A 8 53.08 19.18 33.26
N GLN A 9 52.98 19.22 31.92
CA GLN A 9 53.73 20.11 31.01
C GLN A 9 53.00 20.12 29.64
N ALA A 10 52.34 21.21 29.22
CA ALA A 10 52.84 22.35 28.40
C ALA A 10 53.15 21.93 26.94
N SER A 11 52.26 22.14 25.97
CA SER A 11 51.96 23.36 25.17
C SER A 11 53.10 23.81 24.24
N GLU A 12 52.96 23.58 22.93
CA GLU A 12 53.47 24.48 21.89
C GLU A 12 52.82 24.23 20.51
N ALA A 13 52.16 25.26 20.01
CA ALA A 13 51.95 25.63 18.60
C ALA A 13 52.10 27.17 18.58
N PRO A 14 52.32 27.88 17.46
CA PRO A 14 52.24 27.45 16.06
C PRO A 14 53.43 27.91 15.19
N GLU A 15 53.54 27.42 13.95
CA GLU A 15 54.32 28.11 12.92
C GLU A 15 53.57 28.07 11.59
N ALA A 16 53.48 29.24 10.96
CA ALA A 16 52.73 29.52 9.75
C ALA A 16 53.66 29.88 8.60
N ALA A 17 53.12 29.72 7.38
CA ALA A 17 53.55 30.24 6.09
C ALA A 17 54.64 29.46 5.34
N VAL A 18 54.31 29.03 4.13
CA VAL A 18 54.90 29.50 2.85
C VAL A 18 54.09 28.88 1.69
N GLN A 19 53.50 29.72 0.84
CA GLN A 19 53.07 29.35 -0.52
C GLN A 19 54.29 29.39 -1.45
N PRO A 20 54.31 28.61 -2.53
CA PRO A 20 54.37 29.28 -3.84
C PRO A 20 53.59 28.62 -4.99
N GLU A 21 53.00 29.52 -5.77
CA GLU A 21 52.96 29.57 -7.24
C GLU A 21 52.08 28.60 -8.08
N THR A 22 51.05 29.22 -8.65
CA THR A 22 50.38 28.89 -9.93
C THR A 22 51.35 28.73 -11.10
N PRO A 23 51.17 27.72 -11.96
CA PRO A 23 51.57 27.78 -13.35
C PRO A 23 50.35 27.94 -14.27
N THR A 24 50.40 29.06 -14.98
CA THR A 24 49.97 29.34 -16.35
C THR A 24 49.35 28.24 -17.20
N ALA A 25 48.30 28.65 -17.91
CA ALA A 25 47.68 28.00 -19.04
C ALA A 25 48.68 27.50 -20.09
N SER A 26 48.49 26.26 -20.55
CA SER A 26 48.97 25.80 -21.85
C SER A 26 47.90 24.90 -22.48
N ALA A 27 47.42 25.35 -23.63
CA ALA A 27 46.56 24.61 -24.53
C ALA A 27 47.38 23.50 -25.20
N ILE A 28 46.89 22.25 -25.14
CA ILE A 28 47.36 21.16 -25.98
C ILE A 28 46.13 20.38 -26.46
N GLU A 29 45.83 20.54 -27.74
CA GLU A 29 44.94 19.66 -28.51
C GLU A 29 45.52 18.25 -28.59
N PRO A 30 44.66 17.21 -28.62
CA PRO A 30 44.93 16.03 -29.43
C PRO A 30 43.92 15.95 -30.58
N GLN A 31 44.48 15.98 -31.78
CA GLN A 31 43.85 15.69 -33.05
C GLN A 31 43.17 14.31 -33.04
N VAL A 32 41.89 14.26 -33.37
CA VAL A 32 41.21 13.05 -33.86
C VAL A 32 40.53 13.40 -35.17
N ALA A 33 40.87 12.64 -36.21
CA ALA A 33 40.43 12.85 -37.59
C ALA A 33 38.89 12.79 -37.73
N PRO A 34 38.29 13.59 -38.63
CA PRO A 34 36.86 13.56 -38.87
C PRO A 34 36.45 12.25 -39.57
N PRO A 35 35.32 11.62 -39.20
CA PRO A 35 34.79 10.46 -39.89
C PRO A 35 34.25 10.83 -41.29
N PRO A 36 34.18 9.86 -42.22
CA PRO A 36 33.87 10.12 -43.63
C PRO A 36 32.45 10.65 -43.82
N LYS A 37 32.30 11.58 -44.77
CA LYS A 37 31.02 12.13 -45.23
C LYS A 37 30.14 11.01 -45.78
N VAL A 38 29.07 10.69 -45.06
CA VAL A 38 27.91 10.02 -45.63
C VAL A 38 26.98 11.14 -46.10
N GLU A 39 26.68 11.16 -47.41
CA GLU A 39 25.68 12.07 -47.99
C GLU A 39 24.28 11.70 -47.48
N GLU A 40 23.80 12.39 -46.45
CA GLU A 40 22.38 12.41 -46.11
C GLU A 40 21.66 13.41 -47.00
N LYS A 41 20.71 12.91 -47.79
CA LYS A 41 19.69 13.72 -48.48
C LYS A 41 18.91 14.53 -47.43
N PRO A 42 18.52 15.78 -47.72
CA PRO A 42 17.82 16.62 -46.76
C PRO A 42 16.42 16.05 -46.47
N SER A 43 16.23 15.45 -45.30
CA SER A 43 14.89 15.25 -44.73
C SER A 43 14.47 16.52 -44.00
N GLU A 44 13.31 17.05 -44.40
CA GLU A 44 12.70 18.29 -43.94
C GLU A 44 12.62 18.42 -42.40
N PRO A 45 12.67 19.65 -41.85
CA PRO A 45 12.49 19.87 -40.42
C PRO A 45 11.05 19.58 -40.02
N THR A 46 10.83 18.50 -39.25
CA THR A 46 9.57 18.16 -38.57
C THR A 46 9.32 19.06 -37.35
N ALA A 47 9.51 20.38 -37.52
CA ALA A 47 9.13 21.39 -36.54
C ALA A 47 7.63 21.76 -36.60
N ASN A 48 6.93 21.37 -37.67
CA ASN A 48 5.56 21.80 -37.94
C ASN A 48 4.46 20.84 -37.44
N THR A 49 4.76 19.55 -37.23
CA THR A 49 3.78 18.55 -36.75
C THR A 49 3.49 18.64 -35.25
N THR A 50 4.44 19.13 -34.45
CA THR A 50 4.24 19.36 -33.01
C THR A 50 3.51 20.66 -32.72
N ARG A 51 3.63 21.65 -33.63
CA ARG A 51 3.05 23.00 -33.49
C ARG A 51 1.56 23.05 -33.92
N SER A 52 1.13 22.13 -34.78
CA SER A 52 -0.26 22.00 -35.20
C SER A 52 -1.14 21.34 -34.12
N LYS A 53 -0.64 20.28 -33.46
CA LYS A 53 -1.36 19.63 -32.34
C LYS A 53 -1.49 20.49 -31.08
N THR A 54 -0.54 21.37 -30.82
CA THR A 54 -0.58 22.34 -29.70
C THR A 54 -1.70 23.38 -29.85
N LYS A 55 -2.17 23.63 -31.09
CA LYS A 55 -3.19 24.65 -31.39
C LYS A 55 -4.61 24.11 -31.40
N GLU A 56 -4.82 22.84 -31.76
CA GLU A 56 -6.15 22.20 -31.77
C GLU A 56 -6.66 21.83 -30.37
N GLU A 57 -5.76 21.54 -29.43
CA GLU A 57 -6.13 21.09 -28.07
C GLU A 57 -5.78 22.10 -26.96
N GLY A 58 -5.14 23.22 -27.29
CA GLY A 58 -4.76 24.26 -26.31
C GLY A 58 -3.70 23.82 -25.29
N LEU A 59 -3.03 22.69 -25.50
CA LEU A 59 -2.01 22.13 -24.62
C LEU A 59 -0.61 22.55 -25.08
N SER A 60 0.28 22.90 -24.14
CA SER A 60 1.68 23.18 -24.40
C SER A 60 2.45 21.93 -24.87
N ALA A 61 3.62 22.11 -25.50
CA ALA A 61 4.46 20.98 -25.93
C ALA A 61 4.92 20.10 -24.75
N SER A 62 5.08 20.68 -23.56
CA SER A 62 5.34 19.95 -22.31
C SER A 62 4.14 19.09 -21.91
N GLU A 63 2.93 19.64 -22.00
CA GLU A 63 1.68 18.91 -21.69
C GLU A 63 1.40 17.79 -22.70
N LEU A 64 1.70 17.98 -23.99
CA LEU A 64 1.62 16.91 -24.99
C LEU A 64 2.59 15.76 -24.69
N LYS A 65 3.82 16.07 -24.27
CA LYS A 65 4.81 15.07 -23.88
C LYS A 65 4.40 14.34 -22.59
N GLN A 66 3.85 15.07 -21.61
CA GLN A 66 3.29 14.49 -20.38
C GLN A 66 2.08 13.61 -20.66
N ARG A 67 1.20 14.02 -21.58
CA ARG A 67 0.04 13.23 -22.02
C ARG A 67 0.48 11.94 -22.72
N ALA A 68 1.48 12.01 -23.60
CA ALA A 68 2.05 10.82 -24.25
C ALA A 68 2.73 9.88 -23.23
N ALA A 69 3.41 10.43 -22.22
CA ALA A 69 3.97 9.65 -21.11
C ALA A 69 2.91 9.17 -20.10
N ASN A 70 1.68 9.69 -20.19
CA ASN A 70 0.58 9.49 -19.25
C ASN A 70 0.95 9.74 -17.78
N VAL A 71 1.87 10.68 -17.53
CA VAL A 71 2.36 11.01 -16.19
C VAL A 71 2.49 12.52 -16.05
N LYS A 72 1.82 13.07 -15.02
CA LYS A 72 1.94 14.47 -14.63
C LYS A 72 2.64 14.58 -13.28
N VAL A 73 3.81 15.22 -13.26
CA VAL A 73 4.59 15.46 -12.04
C VAL A 73 4.23 16.83 -11.48
N HIS A 74 3.74 16.85 -10.24
CA HIS A 74 3.45 18.08 -9.50
C HIS A 74 4.52 18.30 -8.42
N PRO A 75 5.58 19.09 -8.69
CA PRO A 75 6.60 19.37 -7.69
C PRO A 75 6.02 20.25 -6.58
N ARG A 76 5.65 19.63 -5.45
CA ARG A 76 5.15 20.33 -4.26
C ARG A 76 6.30 20.81 -3.37
N LEU A 77 7.32 19.99 -3.23
CA LEU A 77 8.53 20.25 -2.44
C LEU A 77 9.73 19.98 -3.34
N LYS A 78 10.79 20.78 -3.19
CA LYS A 78 12.06 20.47 -3.82
C LYS A 78 12.61 19.20 -3.16
N PRO A 79 12.81 18.10 -3.90
CA PRO A 79 13.30 16.87 -3.29
C PRO A 79 14.68 17.11 -2.69
N THR A 80 14.85 16.70 -1.43
CA THR A 80 16.17 16.70 -0.79
C THR A 80 17.07 15.79 -1.60
N PRO A 81 18.23 16.24 -2.12
CA PRO A 81 19.15 15.36 -2.82
C PRO A 81 19.91 14.50 -1.81
N PHE A 82 19.85 13.18 -1.97
CA PHE A 82 20.69 12.21 -1.29
C PHE A 82 21.74 11.71 -2.30
N GLU A 83 22.99 11.57 -1.85
CA GLU A 83 24.04 11.00 -2.70
C GLU A 83 23.71 9.56 -3.08
N ALA A 84 24.16 9.14 -4.27
CA ALA A 84 23.79 7.82 -4.81
C ALA A 84 24.44 6.65 -4.05
N ASP A 85 25.51 6.92 -3.30
CA ASP A 85 26.32 5.90 -2.67
C ASP A 85 25.72 5.48 -1.31
N ASN A 86 25.66 4.16 -1.06
CA ASN A 86 25.32 3.51 0.22
C ASN A 86 23.82 3.34 0.59
N PHE A 87 22.89 3.22 -0.37
CA PHE A 87 21.46 2.98 -0.07
C PHE A 87 20.88 1.65 -0.57
N ASP A 88 21.65 0.81 -1.24
CA ASP A 88 21.25 -0.54 -1.62
C ASP A 88 21.41 -1.49 -0.41
N VAL A 89 20.53 -1.31 0.58
CA VAL A 89 20.52 -2.09 1.82
C VAL A 89 19.40 -3.12 1.74
N GLU A 90 19.76 -4.40 1.75
CA GLU A 90 18.78 -5.47 1.88
C GLU A 90 18.11 -5.44 3.28
N PRO A 91 16.86 -5.91 3.40
CA PRO A 91 16.22 -6.06 4.69
C PRO A 91 17.07 -6.88 5.66
N ILE A 92 17.46 -6.27 6.77
CA ILE A 92 18.24 -6.93 7.81
C ILE A 92 17.30 -7.80 8.65
N VAL A 93 17.65 -9.08 8.79
CA VAL A 93 16.98 -10.00 9.72
C VAL A 93 17.31 -9.59 11.14
N THR A 94 16.29 -9.26 11.93
CA THR A 94 16.45 -8.84 13.32
C THR A 94 16.34 -10.00 14.29
N GLN A 95 15.47 -10.96 13.99
CA GLN A 95 15.26 -12.18 14.76
C GLN A 95 14.90 -13.31 13.81
N ASP A 96 15.33 -14.53 14.12
CA ASP A 96 14.92 -15.72 13.40
C ASP A 96 14.63 -16.90 14.35
N PHE A 97 13.84 -17.85 13.88
CA PHE A 97 13.55 -19.08 14.59
C PHE A 97 13.14 -20.18 13.64
N GLN A 98 13.34 -21.43 14.08
CA GLN A 98 12.90 -22.59 13.33
C GLN A 98 11.53 -23.07 13.79
N ASN A 99 10.67 -23.36 12.82
CA ASN A 99 9.37 -23.99 13.06
C ASN A 99 9.13 -25.05 11.97
N GLN A 100 8.91 -26.31 12.37
CA GLN A 100 8.67 -27.44 11.46
C GLN A 100 9.72 -27.58 10.34
N GLY A 101 10.99 -27.29 10.64
CA GLY A 101 12.10 -27.39 9.67
C GLY A 101 12.24 -26.19 8.72
N ILE A 102 11.39 -25.16 8.86
CA ILE A 102 11.48 -23.90 8.11
C ILE A 102 12.03 -22.82 9.03
N THR A 103 13.02 -22.05 8.54
CA THR A 103 13.51 -20.85 9.22
C THR A 103 12.60 -19.68 8.90
N PHE A 104 12.09 -19.01 9.93
CA PHE A 104 11.29 -17.79 9.83
C PHE A 104 12.06 -16.61 10.41
N ALA A 105 12.09 -15.51 9.68
CA ALA A 105 12.79 -14.28 10.01
C ALA A 105 11.82 -13.10 10.22
N GLN A 106 12.15 -12.24 11.17
CA GLN A 106 11.53 -10.94 11.38
C GLN A 106 12.45 -9.83 10.88
N TYR A 107 11.84 -8.74 10.43
CA TYR A 107 12.52 -7.56 9.90
C TYR A 107 11.98 -6.31 10.61
N ASP A 108 12.36 -6.12 11.88
CA ASP A 108 11.85 -5.02 12.71
C ASP A 108 12.45 -3.67 12.33
N ASP A 109 13.54 -3.70 11.54
CA ASP A 109 14.23 -2.49 11.13
C ASP A 109 13.54 -1.73 9.98
N LEU A 110 12.52 -2.32 9.35
CA LEU A 110 11.78 -1.71 8.26
C LEU A 110 10.65 -0.78 8.76
N PRO A 111 10.38 0.33 8.05
CA PRO A 111 9.23 1.18 8.36
C PRO A 111 7.94 0.49 7.89
N LEU A 112 7.25 -0.21 8.79
CA LEU A 112 5.98 -0.87 8.47
C LEU A 112 4.85 0.13 8.19
N ASN A 113 3.90 -0.27 7.34
CA ASN A 113 2.69 0.49 7.05
C ASN A 113 1.83 0.60 8.31
N LYS A 114 1.71 1.82 8.86
CA LYS A 114 0.94 2.08 10.08
C LYS A 114 0.56 3.54 10.17
N ARG A 115 -0.46 3.83 10.98
CA ARG A 115 -0.89 5.21 11.32
C ARG A 115 -1.17 6.07 10.07
N GLY A 116 -1.77 5.48 9.04
CA GLY A 116 -2.16 6.18 7.81
C GLY A 116 -1.01 6.47 6.84
N PHE A 117 0.14 5.81 7.01
CA PHE A 117 1.28 5.89 6.10
C PHE A 117 1.66 4.53 5.55
N LYS A 118 2.11 4.52 4.30
CA LYS A 118 2.77 3.38 3.68
C LYS A 118 4.13 3.75 3.15
N TYR A 119 5.00 2.75 3.10
CA TYR A 119 6.38 2.91 2.70
C TYR A 119 6.69 2.03 1.49
N LYS A 120 7.51 2.55 0.58
CA LYS A 120 8.08 1.81 -0.55
C LYS A 120 9.56 2.11 -0.63
N PRO A 121 10.43 1.12 -0.86
CA PRO A 121 11.85 1.42 -0.98
C PRO A 121 12.08 2.27 -2.24
N CYS A 122 13.05 3.16 -2.16
CA CYS A 122 13.42 4.02 -3.28
C CYS A 122 14.93 4.26 -3.30
N ARG A 123 15.43 4.68 -4.46
CA ARG A 123 16.86 5.01 -4.63
C ARG A 123 17.05 6.29 -5.42
N PRO A 124 18.13 7.05 -5.18
CA PRO A 124 18.50 8.18 -6.01
C PRO A 124 18.68 7.73 -7.46
N ASN A 125 18.13 8.49 -8.40
CA ASN A 125 18.26 8.26 -9.83
C ASN A 125 18.62 9.57 -10.53
N ARG A 126 19.90 9.70 -10.89
CA ARG A 126 20.46 10.89 -11.55
C ARG A 126 19.85 11.15 -12.94
N ALA A 127 19.21 10.16 -13.56
CA ALA A 127 18.50 10.35 -14.82
C ALA A 127 17.21 11.18 -14.65
N PHE A 128 16.66 11.26 -13.44
CA PHE A 128 15.45 12.02 -13.16
C PHE A 128 15.80 13.43 -12.68
N SER A 129 15.56 14.43 -13.54
CA SER A 129 15.83 15.83 -13.21
C SER A 129 14.81 16.47 -12.26
N SER A 130 13.56 15.98 -12.25
CA SER A 130 12.48 16.55 -11.44
C SER A 130 12.27 15.85 -10.10
N ASN A 131 12.13 14.52 -10.11
CA ASN A 131 11.82 13.74 -8.91
C ASN A 131 13.04 13.15 -8.20
N LEU A 132 14.24 13.17 -8.81
CA LEU A 132 15.53 12.67 -8.29
C LEU A 132 15.58 11.20 -7.81
N TYR A 133 14.45 10.50 -7.68
CA TYR A 133 14.33 9.19 -7.07
C TYR A 133 13.48 8.24 -7.92
N SER A 134 13.83 6.96 -7.89
CA SER A 134 13.04 5.88 -8.49
C SER A 134 12.55 4.89 -7.44
N THR A 135 11.34 4.36 -7.61
CA THR A 135 10.81 3.28 -6.77
C THR A 135 11.61 2.01 -7.02
N THR A 136 11.91 1.26 -5.96
CA THR A 136 12.55 -0.05 -6.00
C THR A 136 11.67 -1.08 -5.30
N ASP A 137 12.11 -2.33 -5.27
CA ASP A 137 11.55 -3.38 -4.42
C ASP A 137 12.68 -4.27 -3.90
N TYR A 138 12.44 -4.98 -2.81
CA TYR A 138 13.39 -5.95 -2.26
C TYR A 138 13.16 -7.33 -2.88
N ALA A 139 14.25 -8.07 -3.02
CA ALA A 139 14.19 -9.49 -3.36
C ALA A 139 13.37 -10.25 -2.29
N PRO A 140 12.72 -11.37 -2.64
CA PRO A 140 12.62 -11.92 -3.99
C PRO A 140 11.60 -11.15 -4.85
N HIS A 141 11.94 -10.94 -6.13
CA HIS A 141 11.13 -10.18 -7.11
C HIS A 141 10.03 -11.03 -7.75
N ARG A 142 9.13 -11.53 -6.91
CA ARG A 142 7.96 -12.33 -7.30
C ARG A 142 6.75 -11.95 -6.45
N VAL A 143 5.63 -12.63 -6.65
CA VAL A 143 4.51 -12.54 -5.72
C VAL A 143 4.95 -13.16 -4.38
N ARG A 144 4.84 -12.36 -3.32
CA ARG A 144 5.26 -12.75 -1.97
C ARG A 144 4.48 -11.97 -0.92
N VAL A 145 4.68 -12.32 0.33
CA VAL A 145 4.25 -11.50 1.47
C VAL A 145 4.98 -10.16 1.42
N SER A 146 4.26 -9.07 1.66
CA SER A 146 4.84 -7.74 1.69
C SER A 146 5.73 -7.56 2.92
N TYR A 147 6.89 -6.92 2.72
CA TYR A 147 7.78 -6.53 3.83
C TYR A 147 7.14 -5.49 4.74
N PHE A 148 6.30 -4.62 4.17
CA PHE A 148 5.74 -3.43 4.81
C PHE A 148 4.31 -3.63 5.27
N ASP A 149 3.59 -4.58 4.67
CA ASP A 149 2.15 -4.75 4.82
C ASP A 149 1.80 -5.97 5.69
N ARG A 150 2.37 -5.97 6.88
CA ARG A 150 2.26 -7.02 7.90
C ARG A 150 2.34 -6.41 9.30
N SER A 151 1.78 -7.09 10.29
CA SER A 151 2.02 -6.76 11.71
C SER A 151 3.51 -6.95 12.07
N THR A 152 3.99 -6.21 13.08
CA THR A 152 5.37 -6.30 13.58
C THR A 152 5.75 -7.72 14.03
N GLY A 153 4.81 -8.45 14.63
CA GLY A 153 5.09 -9.79 15.18
C GLY A 153 5.10 -10.91 14.13
N ILE A 154 4.81 -10.62 12.86
CA ILE A 154 4.84 -11.62 11.78
C ILE A 154 6.30 -11.91 11.39
N ALA A 155 6.65 -13.18 11.41
CA ALA A 155 7.87 -13.71 10.82
C ALA A 155 7.56 -14.38 9.47
N CYS A 156 8.47 -14.25 8.52
CA CYS A 156 8.33 -14.78 7.17
C CYS A 156 9.43 -15.80 6.87
N SER A 157 9.17 -16.78 6.01
CA SER A 157 10.24 -17.62 5.46
C SER A 157 11.27 -16.79 4.68
N GLU A 158 12.47 -17.33 4.48
CA GLU A 158 13.52 -16.72 3.63
C GLU A 158 12.98 -16.31 2.25
N ASP A 159 12.13 -17.15 1.68
CA ASP A 159 11.47 -16.96 0.39
C ASP A 159 10.24 -16.04 0.43
N MET A 160 9.87 -15.51 1.60
CA MET A 160 8.73 -14.62 1.82
C MET A 160 7.38 -15.19 1.33
N ASN A 161 7.24 -16.51 1.27
CA ASN A 161 6.04 -17.22 0.79
C ASN A 161 5.27 -17.92 1.92
N ALA A 162 5.85 -18.05 3.11
CA ALA A 162 5.20 -18.58 4.30
C ALA A 162 5.30 -17.54 5.42
N VAL A 163 4.27 -17.49 6.26
CA VAL A 163 4.21 -16.62 7.44
C VAL A 163 3.98 -17.45 8.68
N THR A 164 4.47 -16.96 9.80
CA THR A 164 4.11 -17.47 11.12
C THR A 164 4.14 -16.33 12.13
N THR A 165 3.54 -16.57 13.28
CA THR A 165 3.60 -15.67 14.44
C THR A 165 3.87 -16.50 15.69
N GLN A 166 4.42 -15.87 16.72
CA GLN A 166 4.61 -16.46 18.05
C GLN A 166 3.47 -16.12 19.03
N GLN A 167 2.76 -15.00 18.83
CA GLN A 167 1.66 -14.55 19.70
C GLN A 167 0.60 -13.75 18.93
N GLY A 168 -0.66 -13.91 19.35
CA GLY A 168 -1.76 -13.06 18.92
C GLY A 168 -2.34 -13.37 17.54
N TRP A 169 -3.36 -12.59 17.17
CA TRP A 169 -4.01 -12.62 15.87
C TRP A 169 -3.32 -11.62 14.94
N LEU A 170 -2.31 -12.07 14.22
CA LEU A 170 -1.54 -11.20 13.34
C LEU A 170 -1.76 -11.57 11.88
N SER A 171 -1.80 -10.55 11.03
CA SER A 171 -2.04 -10.70 9.60
C SER A 171 -0.92 -10.11 8.76
N ALA A 172 -0.81 -10.64 7.55
CA ALA A 172 0.03 -10.11 6.49
C ALA A 172 -0.69 -10.16 5.15
N ARG A 173 -0.38 -9.21 4.27
CA ARG A 173 -0.90 -9.14 2.90
C ARG A 173 0.21 -9.40 1.89
N SER A 174 -0.17 -9.92 0.73
CA SER A 174 0.74 -10.04 -0.41
C SER A 174 1.16 -8.67 -0.96
N ASN A 175 2.26 -8.62 -1.72
CA ASN A 175 2.74 -7.40 -2.38
C ASN A 175 1.91 -7.00 -3.62
N VAL A 176 1.08 -7.90 -4.16
CA VAL A 176 0.29 -7.67 -5.38
C VAL A 176 -1.21 -7.65 -5.05
N GLY A 177 -1.89 -6.59 -5.50
CA GLY A 177 -3.34 -6.42 -5.31
C GLY A 177 -4.13 -6.72 -6.58
N ILE A 178 -5.33 -7.26 -6.40
CA ILE A 178 -6.29 -7.58 -7.45
C ILE A 178 -7.23 -6.38 -7.62
N ARG A 179 -7.27 -5.82 -8.83
CA ARG A 179 -8.07 -4.62 -9.16
C ARG A 179 -9.21 -4.90 -10.14
N GLU A 180 -9.01 -5.82 -11.07
CA GLU A 180 -9.97 -6.21 -12.10
C GLU A 180 -9.60 -7.58 -12.67
N GLY A 181 -10.49 -8.18 -13.45
CA GLY A 181 -10.24 -9.45 -14.13
C GLY A 181 -10.41 -10.66 -13.24
N LYS A 182 -9.81 -11.79 -13.63
CA LYS A 182 -9.94 -13.08 -12.95
C LYS A 182 -8.58 -13.54 -12.46
N TRP A 183 -8.47 -13.79 -11.17
CA TRP A 183 -7.23 -14.15 -10.51
C TRP A 183 -7.42 -15.41 -9.69
N TYR A 184 -6.47 -16.34 -9.82
CA TYR A 184 -6.42 -17.55 -9.04
C TYR A 184 -5.12 -17.60 -8.22
N PHE A 185 -5.24 -17.96 -6.95
CA PHE A 185 -4.10 -18.20 -6.07
C PHE A 185 -4.49 -19.21 -5.00
N GLU A 186 -3.48 -19.83 -4.38
CA GLU A 186 -3.64 -20.89 -3.39
C GLU A 186 -2.91 -20.55 -2.10
N PHE A 187 -3.45 -21.04 -0.99
CA PHE A 187 -2.80 -21.05 0.31
C PHE A 187 -2.52 -22.49 0.73
N ASP A 188 -1.25 -22.83 0.88
CA ASP A 188 -0.83 -24.10 1.46
C ASP A 188 -0.83 -24.03 2.98
N ILE A 189 -1.61 -24.90 3.61
CA ILE A 189 -1.81 -24.87 5.05
C ILE A 189 -0.73 -25.72 5.72
N LEU A 190 0.34 -25.06 6.15
CA LEU A 190 1.48 -25.72 6.78
C LEU A 190 1.20 -26.17 8.22
N ASN A 191 0.40 -25.40 8.96
CA ASN A 191 0.10 -25.69 10.37
C ASN A 191 -1.22 -25.07 10.83
N ALA A 192 -2.31 -25.84 10.78
CA ALA A 192 -3.61 -25.45 11.32
C ALA A 192 -4.43 -26.66 11.75
N ASN A 193 -5.28 -26.48 12.77
CA ASN A 193 -6.31 -27.43 13.16
C ASN A 193 -5.80 -28.88 13.34
N ASN A 194 -4.59 -29.04 13.92
CA ASN A 194 -3.97 -30.35 14.14
C ASN A 194 -4.24 -30.90 15.55
N THR A 195 -4.21 -32.23 15.69
CA THR A 195 -4.55 -32.92 16.95
C THR A 195 -3.61 -32.55 18.11
N SER A 196 -2.38 -32.14 17.81
CA SER A 196 -1.33 -31.81 18.78
C SER A 196 -1.21 -30.31 19.10
N GLY A 197 -1.74 -29.42 18.25
CA GLY A 197 -1.61 -27.97 18.37
C GLY A 197 -2.95 -27.27 18.14
N LYS A 198 -3.33 -26.30 18.98
CA LYS A 198 -4.46 -25.41 18.65
C LYS A 198 -3.95 -24.19 17.87
N SER A 199 -3.25 -24.44 16.76
CA SER A 199 -2.95 -23.39 15.79
C SER A 199 -4.20 -23.15 14.95
N HIS A 200 -4.53 -21.88 14.77
CA HIS A 200 -5.66 -21.49 13.94
C HIS A 200 -5.21 -20.57 12.84
N VAL A 201 -5.81 -20.71 11.67
CA VAL A 201 -5.54 -19.82 10.54
C VAL A 201 -6.84 -19.27 9.97
N ARG A 202 -6.74 -18.08 9.40
CA ARG A 202 -7.77 -17.53 8.53
C ARG A 202 -7.12 -17.02 7.27
N VAL A 203 -7.70 -17.39 6.14
CA VAL A 203 -7.20 -17.03 4.81
C VAL A 203 -8.28 -16.29 4.05
N GLY A 204 -7.90 -15.41 3.15
CA GLY A 204 -8.87 -14.67 2.37
C GLY A 204 -8.27 -13.51 1.60
N VAL A 205 -9.10 -12.51 1.35
CA VAL A 205 -8.69 -11.26 0.69
C VAL A 205 -9.13 -10.06 1.50
N ALA A 206 -8.33 -8.99 1.48
CA ALA A 206 -8.69 -7.74 2.12
C ALA A 206 -8.11 -6.53 1.40
N ARG A 207 -8.74 -5.38 1.60
CA ARG A 207 -8.25 -4.09 1.11
C ARG A 207 -7.16 -3.52 2.03
N LYS A 208 -6.56 -2.39 1.64
CA LYS A 208 -5.48 -1.71 2.38
C LYS A 208 -5.91 -1.15 3.74
N GLU A 209 -7.18 -0.80 3.87
CA GLU A 209 -7.77 -0.26 5.10
C GLU A 209 -7.93 -1.32 6.19
N ALA A 210 -7.95 -2.61 5.84
CA ALA A 210 -8.11 -3.69 6.80
C ALA A 210 -6.98 -3.71 7.83
N ALA A 211 -7.31 -3.90 9.09
CA ALA A 211 -6.34 -3.91 10.18
C ALA A 211 -5.42 -5.13 10.12
N LEU A 212 -4.10 -4.90 10.18
CA LEU A 212 -3.09 -5.96 10.18
C LEU A 212 -2.96 -6.68 11.54
N GLU A 213 -3.46 -6.06 12.63
CA GLU A 213 -3.51 -6.63 13.98
C GLU A 213 -4.82 -7.41 14.25
N ALA A 214 -5.63 -7.64 13.20
CA ALA A 214 -6.90 -8.33 13.28
C ALA A 214 -7.00 -9.41 12.20
N PRO A 215 -7.81 -10.45 12.41
CA PRO A 215 -8.06 -11.47 11.38
C PRO A 215 -8.76 -10.91 10.15
N VAL A 216 -8.42 -11.47 9.00
CA VAL A 216 -9.22 -11.27 7.77
C VAL A 216 -10.71 -11.58 8.05
N GLY A 217 -11.57 -10.66 7.64
CA GLY A 217 -13.02 -10.69 7.90
C GLY A 217 -13.44 -10.14 9.27
N PHE A 218 -12.53 -9.55 10.06
CA PHE A 218 -12.87 -8.80 11.27
C PHE A 218 -13.72 -7.57 10.95
N ASP A 219 -13.32 -6.79 9.96
CA ASP A 219 -13.97 -5.57 9.51
C ASP A 219 -14.72 -5.78 8.18
N GLY A 220 -15.25 -4.69 7.61
CA GLY A 220 -15.91 -4.68 6.29
C GLY A 220 -14.93 -4.59 5.12
N TYR A 221 -13.62 -4.54 5.38
CA TYR A 221 -12.58 -4.42 4.36
C TYR A 221 -12.00 -5.77 3.94
N GLY A 222 -12.32 -6.84 4.68
CA GLY A 222 -11.86 -8.20 4.41
C GLY A 222 -12.96 -9.25 4.30
N TYR A 223 -12.67 -10.28 3.51
CA TYR A 223 -13.47 -11.49 3.35
C TYR A 223 -12.60 -12.70 3.65
N GLY A 224 -12.89 -13.38 4.75
CA GLY A 224 -12.11 -14.47 5.27
C GLY A 224 -12.83 -15.81 5.20
N LEU A 225 -12.03 -16.88 5.25
CA LEU A 225 -12.44 -18.25 5.45
C LEU A 225 -11.71 -18.79 6.68
N ARG A 226 -12.47 -19.45 7.57
CA ARG A 226 -11.97 -19.98 8.84
C ARG A 226 -11.66 -21.47 8.74
N ASP A 227 -10.51 -21.86 9.29
CA ASP A 227 -10.01 -23.24 9.34
C ASP A 227 -10.96 -24.24 10.00
N LEU A 228 -11.48 -23.94 11.19
CA LEU A 228 -12.09 -24.94 12.07
C LEU A 228 -13.37 -25.58 11.51
N ASN A 229 -14.28 -24.76 10.96
CA ASN A 229 -15.61 -25.19 10.49
C ASN A 229 -15.87 -24.75 9.04
N GLY A 230 -14.85 -24.25 8.33
CA GLY A 230 -15.00 -23.76 6.96
C GLY A 230 -15.99 -22.60 6.80
N GLN A 231 -16.20 -21.82 7.87
CA GLN A 231 -17.11 -20.69 7.87
C GLN A 231 -16.52 -19.52 7.08
N LYS A 232 -17.37 -18.89 6.26
CA LYS A 232 -17.04 -17.61 5.64
C LYS A 232 -17.30 -16.48 6.64
N ILE A 233 -16.44 -15.47 6.65
CA ILE A 233 -16.50 -14.38 7.62
C ILE A 233 -16.21 -13.02 6.99
N THR A 234 -17.04 -12.05 7.33
CA THR A 234 -16.85 -10.62 7.10
C THR A 234 -17.58 -9.88 8.23
N LEU A 235 -17.14 -8.66 8.59
CA LEU A 235 -17.73 -7.87 9.69
C LEU A 235 -17.81 -8.65 11.02
N SER A 236 -16.85 -9.53 11.30
CA SER A 236 -16.84 -10.41 12.47
C SER A 236 -18.09 -11.30 12.63
N ARG A 237 -18.78 -11.61 11.53
CA ARG A 237 -19.99 -12.44 11.49
C ARG A 237 -19.73 -13.74 10.73
N PRO A 238 -19.35 -14.84 11.41
CA PRO A 238 -19.18 -16.15 10.77
C PRO A 238 -20.51 -16.66 10.24
N LYS A 239 -20.50 -17.22 9.03
CA LYS A 239 -21.64 -17.90 8.41
C LYS A 239 -21.21 -19.27 7.87
N PRO A 240 -22.08 -20.30 7.93
CA PRO A 240 -21.81 -21.58 7.27
C PRO A 240 -21.48 -21.40 5.79
N PHE A 241 -20.54 -22.19 5.28
CA PHE A 241 -20.15 -22.15 3.87
C PHE A 241 -19.68 -23.51 3.36
N MET A 242 -18.61 -24.08 3.91
CA MET A 242 -18.22 -25.45 3.56
C MET A 242 -19.25 -26.45 4.11
N GLU A 243 -19.55 -27.48 3.31
CA GLU A 243 -20.46 -28.57 3.68
C GLU A 243 -19.93 -29.31 4.92
N ASP A 244 -20.86 -29.81 5.74
CA ASP A 244 -20.60 -30.61 6.95
C ASP A 244 -19.60 -30.01 7.95
N GLU A 245 -19.39 -28.69 7.91
CA GLU A 245 -18.39 -27.99 8.71
C GLU A 245 -16.97 -28.58 8.55
N GLU A 246 -16.66 -29.15 7.38
CA GLU A 246 -15.41 -29.87 7.10
C GLU A 246 -14.16 -29.05 7.46
N GLY A 247 -14.20 -27.75 7.17
CA GLY A 247 -13.08 -26.87 7.37
C GLY A 247 -11.83 -27.31 6.61
N PHE A 248 -10.67 -26.92 7.12
CA PHE A 248 -9.38 -27.30 6.56
C PHE A 248 -8.29 -27.33 7.63
N SER A 249 -7.23 -28.08 7.36
CA SER A 249 -6.20 -28.41 8.32
C SER A 249 -4.82 -28.50 7.65
N THR A 250 -3.79 -28.78 8.44
CA THR A 250 -2.43 -29.03 7.95
C THR A 250 -2.42 -30.00 6.77
N GLY A 251 -1.79 -29.60 5.67
CA GLY A 251 -1.65 -30.38 4.45
C GLY A 251 -2.71 -30.10 3.38
N ASP A 252 -3.77 -29.34 3.71
CA ASP A 252 -4.73 -28.87 2.70
C ASP A 252 -4.19 -27.67 1.90
N THR A 253 -4.59 -27.58 0.64
CA THR A 253 -4.37 -26.41 -0.23
C THR A 253 -5.72 -25.74 -0.50
N ILE A 254 -5.83 -24.45 -0.16
CA ILE A 254 -7.07 -23.68 -0.33
C ILE A 254 -6.90 -22.67 -1.47
N GLY A 255 -7.58 -22.93 -2.58
CA GLY A 255 -7.60 -22.08 -3.76
C GLY A 255 -8.69 -21.01 -3.68
N PHE A 256 -8.39 -19.82 -4.17
CA PHE A 256 -9.29 -18.68 -4.30
C PHE A 256 -9.31 -18.22 -5.75
N LEU A 257 -10.49 -18.23 -6.37
CA LEU A 257 -10.76 -17.56 -7.63
C LEU A 257 -11.51 -16.26 -7.34
N VAL A 258 -10.84 -15.13 -7.56
CA VAL A 258 -11.41 -13.79 -7.40
C VAL A 258 -11.71 -13.24 -8.79
N GLU A 259 -12.98 -12.95 -9.06
CA GLU A 259 -13.43 -12.36 -10.32
C GLU A 259 -13.99 -10.97 -10.05
N LEU A 260 -13.39 -9.97 -10.67
CA LEU A 260 -13.80 -8.58 -10.63
C LEU A 260 -14.09 -8.10 -12.06
N PRO A 261 -15.17 -7.32 -12.29
CA PRO A 261 -15.39 -6.65 -13.57
C PRO A 261 -14.25 -5.67 -13.90
N SER A 262 -14.25 -5.17 -15.13
CA SER A 262 -13.25 -4.17 -15.55
C SER A 262 -13.31 -2.91 -14.67
N ILE A 263 -12.19 -2.23 -14.51
CA ILE A 263 -12.08 -1.01 -13.72
C ILE A 263 -13.03 0.08 -14.25
N GLU A 264 -13.28 0.10 -15.56
CA GLU A 264 -14.22 1.01 -16.21
C GLU A 264 -15.67 0.74 -15.79
N GLU A 265 -16.07 -0.53 -15.72
CA GLU A 265 -17.40 -0.93 -15.23
C GLU A 265 -17.58 -0.62 -13.74
N GLN A 266 -16.55 -0.88 -12.93
CA GLN A 266 -16.55 -0.52 -11.51
C GLN A 266 -16.76 0.98 -11.32
N ARG A 267 -16.04 1.82 -12.08
CA ARG A 267 -16.19 3.29 -12.04
C ARG A 267 -17.59 3.72 -12.46
N ARG A 268 -18.13 3.17 -13.55
CA ARG A 268 -19.50 3.47 -14.02
C ARG A 268 -20.53 3.15 -12.95
N HIS A 269 -20.37 2.03 -12.25
CA HIS A 269 -21.27 1.64 -11.16
C HIS A 269 -21.17 2.59 -9.96
N ASN A 270 -19.95 2.93 -9.54
CA ASN A 270 -19.73 3.91 -8.46
C ASN A 270 -20.31 5.29 -8.80
N GLU A 271 -20.17 5.76 -10.05
CA GLU A 271 -20.77 7.01 -10.52
C GLU A 271 -22.30 6.99 -10.47
N GLN A 272 -22.91 5.88 -10.86
CA GLN A 272 -24.36 5.71 -10.77
C GLN A 272 -24.82 5.72 -9.31
N PHE A 273 -24.14 4.94 -8.45
CA PHE A 273 -24.40 4.92 -7.01
C PHE A 273 -24.28 6.32 -6.38
N ALA A 274 -23.27 7.10 -6.77
CA ALA A 274 -23.08 8.47 -6.29
C ALA A 274 -24.22 9.41 -6.73
N LYS A 275 -24.72 9.27 -7.97
CA LYS A 275 -25.88 10.04 -8.46
C LYS A 275 -27.15 9.71 -7.67
N ASP A 276 -27.38 8.44 -7.39
CA ASP A 276 -28.56 7.97 -6.66
C ASP A 276 -28.53 8.34 -5.17
N SER A 277 -27.32 8.43 -4.60
CA SER A 277 -27.11 8.80 -3.19
C SER A 277 -27.23 10.31 -2.91
N HIS A 278 -27.16 11.17 -3.93
CA HIS A 278 -27.23 12.63 -3.75
C HIS A 278 -28.65 13.11 -3.42
N THR A 279 -29.00 13.11 -2.14
CA THR A 279 -30.32 13.57 -1.67
C THR A 279 -30.32 14.87 -0.88
N ASN A 280 -29.19 15.42 -0.42
CA ASN A 280 -29.16 16.74 0.24
C ASN A 280 -27.77 17.40 0.19
N LYS A 281 -27.59 18.43 -0.66
CA LYS A 281 -26.37 19.25 -0.67
C LYS A 281 -26.37 20.21 0.52
N LYS A 282 -25.51 19.97 1.51
CA LYS A 282 -25.21 20.99 2.54
C LYS A 282 -24.40 22.12 1.92
N ARG A 283 -24.64 23.36 2.35
CA ARG A 283 -23.83 24.53 1.96
C ARG A 283 -22.37 24.32 2.40
N LYS A 284 -21.44 24.29 1.44
CA LYS A 284 -19.99 24.13 1.67
C LYS A 284 -19.32 25.47 1.94
N LYS A 285 -18.24 25.48 2.73
CA LYS A 285 -17.40 26.66 2.98
C LYS A 285 -16.47 26.94 1.80
N ALA A 286 -16.02 28.19 1.61
CA ALA A 286 -15.18 28.60 0.47
C ALA A 286 -13.88 27.80 0.33
N GLY A 287 -13.16 27.52 1.43
CA GLY A 287 -11.95 26.69 1.39
C GLY A 287 -12.20 25.24 1.00
N GLN A 288 -13.39 24.71 1.30
CA GLN A 288 -13.80 23.36 0.90
C GLN A 288 -14.19 23.30 -0.58
N LEU A 289 -14.79 24.37 -1.11
CA LEU A 289 -15.06 24.48 -2.54
C LEU A 289 -13.76 24.49 -3.37
N ALA A 290 -12.73 25.20 -2.93
CA ALA A 290 -11.43 25.20 -3.62
C ALA A 290 -10.76 23.82 -3.62
N ALA A 291 -10.80 23.11 -2.49
CA ALA A 291 -10.29 21.74 -2.39
C ALA A 291 -11.08 20.75 -3.27
N ASP A 292 -12.41 20.87 -3.31
CA ASP A 292 -13.27 20.03 -4.16
C ASP A 292 -12.96 20.25 -5.66
N GLU A 293 -12.67 21.48 -6.09
CA GLU A 293 -12.28 21.77 -7.47
C GLU A 293 -10.90 21.18 -7.82
N GLU A 294 -9.94 21.22 -6.89
CA GLU A 294 -8.64 20.58 -7.06
C GLU A 294 -8.76 19.04 -7.08
N GLU A 295 -9.58 18.45 -6.19
CA GLU A 295 -9.90 17.02 -6.16
C GLU A 295 -10.48 16.56 -7.50
N LYS A 296 -11.45 17.29 -8.07
CA LYS A 296 -12.01 16.99 -9.40
C LYS A 296 -10.95 17.03 -10.49
N LYS A 297 -10.02 17.98 -10.42
CA LYS A 297 -8.93 18.11 -11.40
C LYS A 297 -7.93 16.97 -11.30
N LEU A 298 -7.59 16.56 -10.08
CA LEU A 298 -6.68 15.44 -9.84
C LEU A 298 -7.28 14.12 -10.33
N ASN A 299 -8.57 13.89 -10.05
CA ASN A 299 -9.30 12.69 -10.43
C ASN A 299 -9.82 12.68 -11.87
N LEU A 300 -9.59 13.76 -12.64
CA LEU A 300 -10.01 13.85 -14.03
C LEU A 300 -9.47 12.65 -14.82
N HIS A 301 -10.25 12.11 -15.77
CA HIS A 301 -9.86 10.95 -16.59
C HIS A 301 -9.45 9.69 -15.81
N SER A 302 -9.87 9.56 -14.55
CA SER A 302 -9.49 8.40 -13.71
C SER A 302 -7.96 8.29 -13.50
N ASN A 303 -7.29 9.44 -13.38
CA ASN A 303 -5.85 9.49 -13.18
C ASN A 303 -5.41 8.75 -11.92
N ILE A 304 -4.19 8.19 -12.00
CA ILE A 304 -3.46 7.70 -10.83
C ILE A 304 -2.65 8.84 -10.22
N VAL A 305 -2.94 9.18 -8.97
CA VAL A 305 -2.35 10.32 -8.27
C VAL A 305 -1.54 9.81 -7.07
N ARG A 306 -0.23 10.03 -7.09
CA ARG A 306 0.69 9.57 -6.04
C ARG A 306 1.41 10.76 -5.41
N ASP A 307 1.15 11.00 -4.12
CA ASP A 307 2.03 11.84 -3.29
C ASP A 307 3.11 10.93 -2.69
N GLN A 308 4.36 11.20 -3.03
CA GLN A 308 5.52 10.41 -2.60
C GLN A 308 6.63 11.34 -2.14
N ILE A 309 7.03 11.21 -0.89
CA ILE A 309 8.13 12.01 -0.33
C ILE A 309 9.30 11.06 -0.04
N PRO A 310 10.48 11.27 -0.64
CA PRO A 310 11.66 10.50 -0.29
C PRO A 310 12.12 10.88 1.12
N ILE A 311 12.22 9.89 2.00
CA ILE A 311 12.70 10.04 3.37
C ILE A 311 13.84 9.05 3.62
N LYS A 312 14.78 9.47 4.48
CA LYS A 312 15.79 8.57 5.04
C LYS A 312 15.24 7.98 6.34
N TYR A 313 15.10 6.67 6.38
CA TYR A 313 14.74 5.94 7.60
C TYR A 313 15.87 4.97 7.93
N LYS A 314 16.53 5.20 9.08
CA LYS A 314 17.77 4.53 9.45
C LYS A 314 18.81 4.67 8.32
N ASN A 315 19.29 3.54 7.79
CA ASN A 315 20.33 3.49 6.76
C ASN A 315 19.78 3.28 5.34
N ALA A 316 18.47 3.36 5.13
CA ALA A 316 17.83 3.14 3.84
C ALA A 316 16.88 4.28 3.45
N LEU A 317 16.54 4.33 2.16
CA LEU A 317 15.65 5.34 1.57
C LEU A 317 14.30 4.72 1.22
N TYR A 318 13.25 5.47 1.55
CA TYR A 318 11.87 5.07 1.29
C TYR A 318 11.07 6.25 0.75
N PHE A 319 10.12 5.98 -0.13
CA PHE A 319 8.99 6.87 -0.33
C PHE A 319 7.98 6.67 0.80
N GLU A 320 7.71 7.74 1.54
CA GLU A 320 6.55 7.84 2.42
C GLU A 320 5.35 8.32 1.58
N GLN A 321 4.24 7.60 1.67
CA GLN A 321 2.96 7.96 1.06
C GLN A 321 1.85 7.87 2.10
N PHE A 322 0.76 8.59 1.87
CA PHE A 322 -0.47 8.35 2.62
C PHE A 322 -1.06 6.99 2.29
N GLU A 323 -1.54 6.30 3.31
CA GLU A 323 -2.28 5.06 3.19
C GLU A 323 -3.78 5.29 3.42
N TYR A 324 -4.59 4.45 2.79
CA TYR A 324 -6.04 4.44 2.98
C TYR A 324 -6.39 4.03 4.41
N THR A 325 -7.32 4.76 5.03
CA THR A 325 -7.73 4.54 6.42
C THR A 325 -9.20 4.12 6.51
N PRO A 326 -9.59 3.42 7.59
CA PRO A 326 -10.98 3.06 7.85
C PRO A 326 -11.93 4.26 7.84
N THR A 327 -13.16 4.03 7.40
CA THR A 327 -14.24 5.02 7.33
C THR A 327 -15.26 4.76 8.42
N LYS A 328 -15.91 5.82 8.94
CA LYS A 328 -17.01 5.66 9.91
C LYS A 328 -18.16 4.82 9.37
N GLN A 329 -18.40 4.83 8.06
CA GLN A 329 -19.47 4.04 7.46
C GLN A 329 -19.20 2.54 7.57
N MET A 330 -17.95 2.11 7.31
CA MET A 330 -17.54 0.72 7.48
C MET A 330 -17.48 0.31 8.96
N ASP A 331 -17.04 1.21 9.85
CA ASP A 331 -17.05 0.93 11.29
C ASP A 331 -18.47 0.79 11.84
N HIS A 332 -19.41 1.59 11.32
CA HIS A 332 -20.82 1.48 11.66
C HIS A 332 -21.44 0.16 11.15
N LEU A 333 -20.95 -0.41 10.04
CA LEU A 333 -21.37 -1.76 9.62
C LEU A 333 -20.90 -2.84 10.60
N LEU A 334 -19.71 -2.68 11.17
CA LEU A 334 -19.18 -3.60 12.16
C LEU A 334 -20.00 -3.49 13.46
N ASN A 335 -20.14 -2.27 13.98
CA ASN A 335 -20.87 -1.94 15.19
C ASN A 335 -21.94 -0.86 14.91
N PRO A 336 -23.21 -1.25 14.63
CA PRO A 336 -24.30 -0.32 14.34
C PRO A 336 -24.83 0.31 15.63
N VAL A 337 -23.98 1.09 16.29
CA VAL A 337 -24.30 1.79 17.53
C VAL A 337 -24.39 3.28 17.23
N THR A 338 -25.57 3.83 17.45
CA THR A 338 -25.81 5.26 17.32
C THR A 338 -25.78 5.89 18.71
N VAL A 339 -24.85 6.83 18.92
CA VAL A 339 -24.72 7.57 20.17
C VAL A 339 -25.57 8.83 20.09
N PHE A 340 -26.58 8.93 20.96
CA PHE A 340 -27.42 10.13 21.07
C PHE A 340 -27.26 10.70 22.49
N GLY A 341 -26.46 11.76 22.62
CA GLY A 341 -26.06 12.30 23.93
C GLY A 341 -25.16 11.31 24.69
N GLU A 342 -25.52 10.98 25.93
CA GLU A 342 -24.80 10.02 26.79
C GLU A 342 -25.27 8.56 26.61
N LYS A 343 -26.28 8.30 25.77
CA LYS A 343 -26.86 6.97 25.58
C LYS A 343 -26.51 6.40 24.21
N ALA A 344 -25.97 5.19 24.22
CA ALA A 344 -25.71 4.38 23.03
C ALA A 344 -26.91 3.47 22.76
N PHE A 345 -27.51 3.57 21.57
CA PHE A 345 -28.58 2.69 21.12
C PHE A 345 -28.03 1.78 20.04
N LEU A 346 -28.23 0.47 20.19
CA LEU A 346 -27.98 -0.49 19.11
C LEU A 346 -29.11 -0.30 18.09
N GLU A 347 -28.77 0.08 16.86
CA GLU A 347 -29.78 0.17 15.81
C GLU A 347 -30.27 -1.25 15.49
N THR A 348 -31.56 -1.51 15.71
CA THR A 348 -32.24 -2.64 15.09
C THR A 348 -32.41 -2.28 13.62
N VAL A 349 -31.41 -2.62 12.81
CA VAL A 349 -31.24 -2.14 11.45
C VAL A 349 -32.35 -2.68 10.53
N ASP A 350 -33.43 -1.91 10.32
CA ASP A 350 -34.42 -2.20 9.28
C ASP A 350 -33.88 -1.89 7.87
N LYS A 351 -32.86 -1.02 7.75
CA LYS A 351 -32.16 -0.72 6.48
C LYS A 351 -30.67 -0.42 6.74
N PRO A 352 -29.74 -1.33 6.41
CA PRO A 352 -28.31 -1.08 6.57
C PRO A 352 -27.85 0.10 5.69
N PRO A 353 -26.77 0.81 6.08
CA PRO A 353 -26.14 1.79 5.21
C PRO A 353 -25.83 1.14 3.87
N THR A 354 -26.41 1.66 2.79
CA THR A 354 -26.11 1.20 1.43
C THR A 354 -24.69 1.65 1.11
N LEU A 355 -23.74 0.73 1.08
CA LEU A 355 -22.40 0.96 0.53
C LEU A 355 -22.35 0.47 -0.91
N PRO A 356 -21.52 1.08 -1.77
CA PRO A 356 -21.34 0.59 -3.12
C PRO A 356 -20.70 -0.80 -3.08
N THR A 357 -21.21 -1.68 -3.93
CA THR A 357 -20.62 -2.99 -4.20
C THR A 357 -20.07 -3.01 -5.62
N ILE A 358 -19.21 -3.99 -5.90
CA ILE A 358 -18.70 -4.25 -7.23
C ILE A 358 -19.65 -5.26 -7.89
N PRO A 359 -20.45 -4.86 -8.89
CA PRO A 359 -21.43 -5.76 -9.48
C PRO A 359 -20.76 -6.94 -10.17
N ASN A 360 -21.35 -8.13 -10.10
CA ASN A 360 -20.83 -9.37 -10.70
C ASN A 360 -19.45 -9.78 -10.16
N SER A 361 -19.01 -9.20 -9.05
CA SER A 361 -17.82 -9.66 -8.37
C SER A 361 -18.12 -10.96 -7.62
N LYS A 362 -17.16 -11.89 -7.61
CA LYS A 362 -17.30 -13.14 -6.88
C LYS A 362 -15.96 -13.66 -6.36
N ILE A 363 -16.04 -14.35 -5.23
CA ILE A 363 -14.94 -15.10 -4.64
C ILE A 363 -15.38 -16.55 -4.55
N THR A 364 -14.78 -17.43 -5.35
CA THR A 364 -15.02 -18.87 -5.35
C THR A 364 -13.87 -19.58 -4.66
N VAL A 365 -14.17 -20.56 -3.80
CA VAL A 365 -13.18 -21.28 -2.99
C VAL A 365 -13.05 -22.72 -3.46
N PHE A 366 -11.82 -23.22 -3.45
CA PHE A 366 -11.45 -24.61 -3.76
C PHE A 366 -10.67 -25.20 -2.60
N LYS A 367 -10.90 -26.46 -2.27
CA LYS A 367 -10.07 -27.24 -1.33
C LYS A 367 -9.48 -28.41 -2.09
N ASN A 368 -8.16 -28.52 -2.16
CA ASN A 368 -7.45 -29.58 -2.87
C ASN A 368 -7.97 -29.77 -4.31
N GLY A 369 -8.23 -28.65 -5.01
CA GLY A 369 -8.80 -28.61 -6.36
C GLY A 369 -10.31 -28.81 -6.47
N LYS A 370 -11.02 -29.27 -5.42
CA LYS A 370 -12.48 -29.40 -5.43
C LYS A 370 -13.15 -28.06 -5.12
N SER A 371 -14.07 -27.62 -5.98
CA SER A 371 -14.84 -26.39 -5.76
C SER A 371 -15.82 -26.56 -4.59
N HIS A 372 -15.82 -25.59 -3.67
CA HIS A 372 -16.83 -25.41 -2.62
C HIS A 372 -17.82 -24.28 -2.95
N GLY A 373 -17.82 -23.80 -4.20
CA GLY A 373 -18.76 -22.78 -4.67
C GLY A 373 -18.38 -21.35 -4.30
N THR A 374 -19.33 -20.43 -4.51
CA THR A 374 -19.12 -19.00 -4.31
C THR A 374 -19.25 -18.61 -2.85
N MET A 375 -18.14 -18.15 -2.27
CA MET A 375 -18.07 -17.70 -0.88
C MET A 375 -18.76 -16.34 -0.72
N PHE A 376 -18.41 -15.35 -1.55
CA PHE A 376 -19.03 -14.02 -1.54
C PHE A 376 -19.30 -13.54 -2.96
N GLU A 377 -20.40 -12.80 -3.12
CA GLU A 377 -20.80 -12.08 -4.33
C GLU A 377 -21.02 -10.62 -3.98
N ASP A 378 -20.88 -9.74 -4.96
CA ASP A 378 -21.08 -8.29 -4.82
C ASP A 378 -20.28 -7.71 -3.64
N ILE A 379 -18.97 -7.94 -3.65
CA ILE A 379 -18.05 -7.43 -2.62
C ILE A 379 -17.95 -5.90 -2.67
N TYR A 380 -17.56 -5.27 -1.57
CA TYR A 380 -17.56 -3.81 -1.46
C TYR A 380 -16.62 -3.11 -2.45
N SER A 381 -17.04 -1.97 -2.98
CA SER A 381 -16.22 -1.17 -3.87
C SER A 381 -15.03 -0.56 -3.11
N PHE A 382 -13.83 -0.73 -3.66
CA PHE A 382 -12.61 -0.09 -3.14
C PHE A 382 -12.26 1.20 -3.85
N LEU A 383 -12.91 1.49 -4.97
CA LEU A 383 -12.66 2.72 -5.70
C LEU A 383 -13.24 3.91 -4.95
N PRO A 384 -12.57 5.07 -4.97
CA PRO A 384 -13.04 6.23 -4.23
C PRO A 384 -14.43 6.65 -4.69
N LEU A 385 -15.28 7.03 -3.73
CA LEU A 385 -16.58 7.61 -4.02
C LEU A 385 -16.51 9.13 -3.87
N ASN A 386 -16.95 9.84 -4.89
CA ASN A 386 -17.10 11.29 -4.83
C ASN A 386 -18.39 11.70 -4.09
N VAL A 387 -18.66 11.08 -2.94
CA VAL A 387 -19.83 11.39 -2.11
C VAL A 387 -19.39 12.26 -0.93
N ASP A 388 -20.19 13.28 -0.61
CA ASP A 388 -19.88 14.33 0.38
C ASP A 388 -19.64 13.79 1.82
N ASN A 389 -20.05 12.55 2.11
CA ASN A 389 -19.98 11.93 3.45
C ASN A 389 -18.81 10.95 3.65
N ASP A 390 -18.02 10.65 2.60
CA ASP A 390 -16.95 9.63 2.67
C ASP A 390 -15.72 10.12 3.48
N ALA A 391 -15.64 11.43 3.73
CA ALA A 391 -14.51 12.10 4.37
C ALA A 391 -14.41 11.89 5.90
N ALA A 392 -15.40 11.27 6.53
CA ALA A 392 -15.41 11.06 7.96
C ALA A 392 -14.74 9.72 8.31
N ALA A 393 -13.43 9.62 8.08
CA ALA A 393 -12.62 8.56 8.67
C ALA A 393 -12.79 8.58 10.21
N SER A 394 -12.96 7.42 10.83
CA SER A 394 -13.13 7.26 12.28
C SER A 394 -11.81 7.53 12.99
N ASP A 395 -10.75 6.92 12.46
CA ASP A 395 -9.38 7.31 12.65
C ASP A 395 -9.04 8.34 11.60
N ALA A 396 -9.16 9.61 11.95
CA ALA A 396 -8.68 10.67 11.08
C ALA A 396 -7.25 10.31 10.64
N ASN A 397 -7.05 10.08 9.34
CA ASN A 397 -5.80 10.47 8.74
C ASN A 397 -5.76 11.99 8.88
N THR A 398 -5.41 12.47 10.07
CA THR A 398 -5.35 13.87 10.49
C THR A 398 -4.38 14.65 9.60
N LYS A 399 -3.69 13.96 8.69
CA LYS A 399 -2.74 14.47 7.70
C LYS A 399 -3.22 14.42 6.25
N GLN A 400 -4.23 13.63 5.86
CA GLN A 400 -4.96 13.93 4.60
C GLN A 400 -5.71 15.27 4.71
N GLN A 401 -5.99 15.74 5.93
CA GLN A 401 -6.45 17.10 6.18
C GLN A 401 -5.42 18.19 5.84
N GLN A 402 -4.11 17.87 5.80
CA GLN A 402 -3.09 18.84 5.38
C GLN A 402 -3.15 19.12 3.87
N ASN A 403 -3.72 18.20 3.08
CA ASN A 403 -4.03 18.44 1.69
C ASN A 403 -5.37 17.81 1.30
N ALA A 404 -6.45 18.55 1.56
CA ALA A 404 -7.81 18.15 1.26
C ALA A 404 -8.03 17.75 -0.22
N ALA A 405 -7.17 18.19 -1.14
CA ALA A 405 -7.26 17.85 -2.56
C ALA A 405 -6.90 16.38 -2.87
N TYR A 406 -6.14 15.70 -2.00
CA TYR A 406 -5.79 14.28 -2.18
C TYR A 406 -6.87 13.31 -1.69
N ARG A 407 -7.98 13.84 -1.17
CA ARG A 407 -9.15 13.04 -0.82
C ARG A 407 -9.65 12.30 -2.06
N ASN A 408 -10.15 11.09 -1.87
CA ASN A 408 -10.74 10.28 -2.92
C ASN A 408 -9.83 10.03 -4.14
N THR A 409 -8.51 10.04 -3.97
CA THR A 409 -7.58 9.76 -5.06
C THR A 409 -7.20 8.29 -5.12
N ASP A 410 -7.01 7.80 -6.34
CA ASP A 410 -6.48 6.46 -6.62
C ASP A 410 -4.97 6.56 -6.84
N ASP A 411 -4.17 5.98 -5.94
CA ASP A 411 -2.71 5.98 -6.05
C ASP A 411 -2.16 4.74 -6.78
N GLY A 412 -3.06 3.89 -7.27
CA GLY A 412 -2.79 2.65 -7.97
C GLY A 412 -2.61 1.44 -7.06
N SER A 413 -2.73 1.60 -5.73
CA SER A 413 -2.67 0.49 -4.77
C SER A 413 -4.04 0.04 -4.25
N LEU A 414 -5.14 0.67 -4.68
CA LEU A 414 -6.49 0.25 -4.34
C LEU A 414 -6.83 -1.10 -4.99
N GLY A 415 -7.35 -2.03 -4.20
CA GLY A 415 -7.74 -3.37 -4.63
C GLY A 415 -7.85 -4.34 -3.47
N TYR A 416 -8.11 -5.61 -3.79
CA TYR A 416 -8.14 -6.72 -2.84
C TYR A 416 -6.82 -7.48 -2.88
N TYR A 417 -6.22 -7.68 -1.72
CA TYR A 417 -4.95 -8.39 -1.56
C TYR A 417 -5.18 -9.72 -0.88
N PRO A 418 -4.61 -10.83 -1.37
CA PRO A 418 -4.47 -12.05 -0.60
C PRO A 418 -3.93 -11.73 0.81
N MET A 419 -4.67 -12.14 1.82
CA MET A 419 -4.40 -11.86 3.23
C MET A 419 -4.44 -13.16 4.02
N ILE A 420 -3.40 -13.36 4.83
CA ILE A 420 -3.25 -14.54 5.68
C ILE A 420 -3.15 -14.07 7.11
N LEU A 421 -3.83 -14.78 8.00
CA LEU A 421 -3.63 -14.71 9.44
C LEU A 421 -3.28 -16.09 9.98
N GLN A 422 -2.33 -16.12 10.91
CA GLN A 422 -2.10 -17.25 11.80
C GLN A 422 -2.24 -16.85 13.27
N VAL A 423 -2.66 -17.80 14.09
CA VAL A 423 -2.63 -17.73 15.55
C VAL A 423 -1.85 -18.90 16.11
N PRO A 424 -0.76 -18.62 16.83
CA PRO A 424 -0.06 -19.58 17.66
C PRO A 424 -0.77 -19.63 19.02
N ARG A 425 -0.96 -20.82 19.60
CA ARG A 425 -1.54 -20.89 20.94
C ARG A 425 -0.51 -20.43 21.98
N SER A 426 -0.73 -19.27 22.60
CA SER A 426 -0.36 -19.07 24.00
C SER A 426 -1.50 -18.39 24.76
N GLN A 427 -2.06 -19.15 25.71
CA GLN A 427 -3.06 -18.77 26.72
C GLN A 427 -4.44 -18.35 26.20
N ARG A 428 -5.43 -19.22 26.46
CA ARG A 428 -6.82 -18.79 26.61
C ARG A 428 -6.81 -17.65 27.63
N LEU A 429 -7.36 -16.49 27.27
CA LEU A 429 -7.94 -15.60 28.28
C LEU A 429 -8.94 -16.46 29.07
N PRO A 430 -8.93 -16.41 30.42
CA PRO A 430 -9.93 -17.12 31.20
C PRO A 430 -11.29 -16.64 30.72
N SER A 431 -12.10 -17.58 30.24
CA SER A 431 -13.52 -17.38 30.03
C SER A 431 -14.11 -16.98 31.38
N PHE A 432 -14.45 -15.71 31.55
CA PHE A 432 -15.36 -15.31 32.61
C PHE A 432 -16.72 -15.93 32.26
N VAL A 433 -17.12 -16.87 33.11
CA VAL A 433 -18.46 -17.49 33.12
C VAL A 433 -19.49 -16.46 33.47
#